data_AF-A0A1J3CBF2-F1
#
_entry.id   AF-A0A1J3CBF2-F1
#
_cell.length_a   1.000
_cell.length_b   1.000
_cell.length_c   1.000
_cell.angle_alpha   90.00
_cell.angle_beta   90.00
_cell.angle_gamma   90.00
#
_symmetry.space_group_name_H-M   'P 1'
#
loop_
_entity.id
_entity.type
_entity.pdbx_description
1 polymer ?
#
loop_
_entity_poly.entity_id
_entity_poly.type
_entity_poly.pdbx_seq_one_letter_code
_entity_poly.pdbx_strand_id
1 'polypeptide(L)'
;VACRPHQIQALTQFKNEFDTRRCNHNDYFNGVLCDNSTGEVTMLRLRACLSGTLMPNSSLFKFHHLRHLNLSGNNFISSSLPSEF
;
A
#
# COMPACT_ATOMS: atom_id res chain seq x y z
N VAL A 1 -13.50 7.37 -12.79
CA VAL A 1 -12.87 8.49 -12.05
C VAL A 1 -11.45 8.09 -11.70
N ALA A 2 -10.48 9.01 -11.74
CA ALA A 2 -9.12 8.73 -11.28
C ALA A 2 -9.05 8.70 -9.74
N CYS A 3 -8.06 8.03 -9.17
CA CYS A 3 -7.84 8.04 -7.72
C CYS A 3 -7.75 9.46 -7.16
N ARG A 4 -8.33 9.71 -5.99
CA ARG A 4 -8.28 11.03 -5.37
C ARG A 4 -6.85 11.46 -5.06
N PRO A 5 -6.51 12.76 -5.18
CA PRO A 5 -5.16 13.26 -4.88
C PRO A 5 -4.66 12.89 -3.48
N HIS A 6 -5.52 12.95 -2.46
CA HIS A 6 -5.14 12.59 -1.09
C HIS A 6 -4.83 11.08 -0.93
N GLN A 7 -5.54 10.21 -1.67
CA GLN A 7 -5.28 8.78 -1.71
C GLN A 7 -3.93 8.48 -2.39
N ILE A 8 -3.61 9.21 -3.47
CA ILE A 8 -2.31 9.12 -4.15
C ILE A 8 -1.18 9.59 -3.22
N GLN A 9 -1.42 10.65 -2.44
CA GLN A 9 -0.46 11.13 -1.44
C GLN A 9 -0.24 10.09 -0.33
N ALA A 10 -1.30 9.47 0.19
CA ALA A 10 -1.20 8.39 1.16
C ALA A 10 -0.42 7.19 0.60
N LEU A 11 -0.63 6.84 -0.68
CA LEU A 11 0.12 5.77 -1.33
C LEU A 11 1.62 6.09 -1.44
N THR A 12 1.94 7.34 -1.78
CA THR A 12 3.32 7.82 -1.82
C THR A 12 3.97 7.76 -0.44
N GLN A 13 3.25 8.22 0.60
CA GLN A 13 3.71 8.13 1.98
C GLN A 13 3.96 6.68 2.38
N PHE A 14 3.04 5.77 2.06
CA PHE A 14 3.14 4.35 2.40
C PHE A 14 4.39 3.72 1.78
N LYS A 15 4.65 3.99 0.49
CA LYS A 15 5.84 3.49 -0.18
C LYS A 15 7.14 4.04 0.42
N ASN A 16 7.13 5.28 0.90
CA ASN A 16 8.30 5.93 1.49
C ASN A 16 8.65 5.42 2.90
N GLU A 17 7.76 4.65 3.54
CA GLU A 17 8.04 4.00 4.83
C GLU A 17 9.00 2.80 4.70
N PHE A 18 9.25 2.33 3.47
CA PHE A 18 10.03 1.11 3.19
C PHE A 18 11.21 1.38 2.26
N ASP A 19 12.20 0.49 2.33
CA ASP A 19 13.21 0.38 1.28
C ASP A 19 12.57 -0.25 0.03
N THR A 20 12.60 0.51 -1.08
CA THR A 20 12.03 0.11 -2.37
C THR A 20 13.09 -0.08 -3.45
N ARG A 21 14.39 -0.08 -3.10
CA ARG A 21 15.50 -0.21 -4.07
C ARG A 21 15.49 -1.52 -4.87
N ARG A 22 14.82 -2.55 -4.35
CA ARG A 22 14.71 -3.87 -4.99
C ARG A 22 13.38 -4.07 -5.73
N CYS A 23 12.52 -3.06 -5.78
CA CYS A 23 11.26 -3.17 -6.49
C CYS A 23 11.49 -3.31 -7.99
N ASN A 24 10.83 -4.31 -8.59
CA ASN A 24 10.71 -4.39 -10.03
C ASN A 24 9.59 -3.44 -10.50
N HIS A 25 9.96 -2.32 -11.12
CA HIS A 25 8.98 -1.36 -11.65
C HIS A 25 8.17 -1.90 -12.84
N ASN A 26 8.58 -3.04 -13.42
CA ASN A 26 7.85 -3.73 -14.49
C ASN A 26 6.93 -4.84 -13.97
N ASP A 27 6.78 -4.99 -12.65
CA ASP A 27 5.87 -5.96 -12.07
C ASP A 27 4.41 -5.51 -12.27
N TYR A 28 3.79 -6.02 -13.32
CA TYR A 28 2.38 -5.78 -13.67
C TYR A 28 1.39 -6.39 -12.67
N PHE A 29 1.86 -7.24 -11.74
CA PHE A 29 1.01 -7.69 -10.65
C PHE A 29 0.82 -6.59 -9.60
N ASN A 30 1.70 -5.59 -9.52
CA ASN A 30 1.53 -4.48 -8.60
C ASN A 30 0.57 -3.42 -9.15
N GLY A 31 -0.24 -2.85 -8.29
CA GLY A 31 -1.23 -1.88 -8.72
C GLY A 31 -2.16 -1.39 -7.62
N VAL A 32 -2.93 -0.37 -7.98
CA VAL A 32 -3.97 0.24 -7.16
C VAL A 32 -5.26 0.28 -7.96
N LEU A 33 -6.39 -0.05 -7.33
CA LEU A 33 -7.72 0.15 -7.89
C LEU A 33 -8.47 1.15 -7.05
N CYS A 34 -9.12 2.10 -7.72
CA CYS A 34 -9.96 3.10 -7.09
C CYS A 34 -11.41 2.89 -7.50
N ASP A 35 -12.33 3.21 -6.59
CA ASP A 35 -13.75 3.18 -6.86
C ASP A 35 -14.10 4.14 -8.00
N ASN A 36 -14.89 3.67 -8.96
CA ASN A 36 -15.19 4.44 -10.17
C ASN A 36 -16.09 5.65 -9.92
N SER A 37 -16.81 5.67 -8.79
CA SER A 37 -17.76 6.72 -8.40
C SER A 37 -17.13 7.69 -7.40
N THR A 38 -16.47 7.17 -6.36
CA THR A 38 -15.91 8.00 -5.28
C THR A 38 -14.46 8.38 -5.51
N GLY A 39 -13.68 7.59 -6.27
CA GLY A 39 -12.24 7.78 -6.44
C GLY A 39 -11.39 7.32 -5.24
N GLU A 40 -12.00 6.66 -4.25
CA GLU A 40 -11.32 6.11 -3.07
C GLU A 40 -10.59 4.81 -3.42
N VAL A 41 -9.44 4.52 -2.80
CA VAL A 41 -8.71 3.27 -3.04
C VAL A 41 -9.45 2.11 -2.42
N THR A 42 -9.76 1.09 -3.22
CA THR A 42 -10.45 -0.13 -2.79
C THR A 42 -9.57 -1.37 -2.85
N MET A 43 -8.51 -1.35 -3.67
CA MET A 43 -7.51 -2.41 -3.73
C MET A 43 -6.11 -1.84 -3.80
N LEU A 44 -5.20 -2.41 -3.00
CA LEU A 44 -3.77 -2.16 -3.04
C LEU A 44 -3.02 -3.49 -3.12
N ARG A 45 -2.18 -3.62 -4.15
CA ARG A 45 -1.32 -4.77 -4.33
C ARG A 45 0.12 -4.31 -4.58
N LEU A 46 1.00 -4.64 -3.64
CA LEU A 46 2.43 -4.36 -3.68
C LEU A 46 3.15 -5.62 -3.18
N ARG A 47 3.67 -6.42 -4.10
CA ARG A 47 4.33 -7.71 -3.86
C ARG A 47 5.82 -7.58 -4.16
N ALA A 48 6.62 -8.38 -3.46
CA ALA A 48 8.06 -8.56 -3.72
C ALA A 48 8.84 -7.25 -3.95
N CYS A 49 8.48 -6.20 -3.22
CA CYS A 49 8.97 -4.84 -3.47
C CYS A 49 9.40 -4.16 -2.16
N LEU A 50 8.60 -4.25 -1.12
CA LEU A 50 8.83 -3.54 0.14
C LEU A 50 9.78 -4.33 1.05
N SER A 51 10.74 -3.65 1.66
CA SER A 51 11.58 -4.18 2.74
C SER A 51 11.64 -3.21 3.91
N GLY A 52 11.42 -3.69 5.13
CA GLY A 52 11.41 -2.86 6.35
C GLY A 52 10.41 -3.34 7.39
N THR A 53 10.02 -2.47 8.33
CA THR A 53 9.04 -2.80 9.37
C THR A 53 7.75 -2.03 9.12
N LEU A 54 6.62 -2.75 9.03
CA LEU A 54 5.31 -2.10 8.99
C LEU A 54 4.96 -1.56 10.38
N MET A 55 4.99 -0.25 10.53
CA MET A 55 4.76 0.42 11.81
C MET A 55 3.26 0.53 12.13
N PRO A 56 2.87 0.55 13.42
CA PRO A 56 1.49 0.78 13.85
C PRO A 56 0.84 2.04 13.29
N ASN A 57 1.61 3.09 13.08
CA ASN A 57 1.15 4.37 12.54
C ASN A 57 1.37 4.52 11.02
N SER A 58 1.45 3.40 10.30
CA SER A 58 1.64 3.41 8.84
C SER A 58 0.52 4.19 8.14
N SER A 59 0.87 4.91 7.08
CA SER A 59 -0.11 5.56 6.21
C SER A 59 -1.01 4.59 5.46
N LEU A 60 -0.74 3.28 5.50
CA LEU A 60 -1.67 2.23 5.08
C LEU A 60 -3.04 2.37 5.73
N PHE A 61 -3.11 2.76 7.00
CA PHE A 61 -4.37 2.87 7.75
C PHE A 61 -5.23 4.07 7.35
N LYS A 62 -4.71 4.97 6.49
CA LYS A 62 -5.49 6.08 5.91
C LYS A 62 -6.45 5.60 4.80
N PHE A 63 -6.27 4.37 4.30
CA PHE A 63 -7.14 3.80 3.27
C PHE A 63 -8.40 3.18 3.88
N HIS A 64 -9.28 4.01 4.45
CA HIS A 64 -10.50 3.55 5.14
C HIS A 64 -11.50 2.77 4.26
N HIS A 65 -11.40 2.89 2.94
CA HIS A 65 -12.24 2.19 1.97
C HIS A 65 -11.56 0.97 1.34
N LEU A 66 -10.36 0.59 1.81
CA LEU A 66 -9.61 -0.54 1.31
C LEU A 66 -10.37 -1.85 1.61
N ARG A 67 -10.63 -2.62 0.56
CA ARG A 67 -11.32 -3.92 0.65
C ARG A 67 -10.37 -5.08 0.38
N HIS A 68 -9.33 -4.83 -0.41
CA HIS A 68 -8.36 -5.84 -0.81
C HIS A 68 -6.94 -5.32 -0.62
N LEU A 69 -6.21 -5.97 0.29
CA LEU A 69 -4.79 -5.71 0.50
C LEU A 69 -3.99 -6.98 0.18
N ASN A 70 -2.99 -6.84 -0.68
CA ASN A 70 -2.03 -7.90 -0.94
C ASN A 70 -0.61 -7.36 -0.85
N LEU A 71 0.06 -7.71 0.25
CA LEU A 71 1.46 -7.39 0.54
C LEU A 71 2.36 -8.64 0.51
N SER A 72 1.93 -9.71 -0.18
CA SER A 72 2.64 -10.99 -0.20
C SER A 72 4.03 -10.88 -0.82
N GLY A 73 4.99 -11.62 -0.25
CA GLY A 73 6.36 -11.69 -0.76
C GLY A 73 7.22 -10.45 -0.48
N ASN A 74 6.71 -9.46 0.26
CA ASN A 74 7.55 -8.40 0.82
C ASN A 74 8.38 -8.92 1.99
N ASN A 75 9.49 -8.24 2.27
CA ASN A 75 10.41 -8.58 3.35
C ASN A 75 10.13 -7.72 4.59
N PHE A 76 9.10 -8.07 5.36
CA PHE A 76 8.79 -7.37 6.60
C PHE A 76 9.56 -7.95 7.79
N ILE A 77 10.44 -7.14 8.38
CA ILE A 77 11.26 -7.51 9.53
C ILE A 77 10.52 -7.07 10.80
N SER A 78 10.24 -8.00 11.71
CA SER A 78 9.68 -7.73 13.04
C SER A 78 8.36 -6.92 13.06
N SER A 79 7.50 -7.08 12.05
CA SER A 79 6.18 -6.43 12.09
C SER A 79 5.20 -7.28 12.91
N SER A 80 4.90 -6.88 14.14
CA SER A 80 3.59 -7.19 14.71
C SER A 80 2.57 -6.38 13.93
N LEU A 81 1.64 -7.03 13.22
CA LEU A 81 0.52 -6.32 12.61
C LEU A 81 -0.20 -5.54 13.72
N PRO A 82 -0.26 -4.20 13.64
CA PRO A 82 -1.02 -3.42 14.62
C PRO A 82 -2.49 -3.82 14.56
N SER A 83 -3.16 -3.77 15.71
CA SER A 83 -4.55 -4.19 15.87
C SER A 83 -5.57 -3.26 15.21
N GLU A 84 -5.13 -2.20 14.51
CA GLU A 84 -5.99 -1.19 13.87
C GLU A 84 -6.63 -1.68 12.55
N PHE A 85 -6.67 -2.99 12.33
CA PHE A 85 -7.31 -3.63 11.16
C PHE A 85 -8.80 -3.85 11.35
#